data_AF-A0A847EHY1-F1
#
_entry.id   AF-A0A847EHY1-F1
#
_cell.length_a   1.000
_cell.length_b   1.000
_cell.length_c   1.000
_cell.angle_alpha   90.00
_cell.angle_beta   90.00
_cell.angle_gamma   90.00
#
_symmetry.space_group_name_H-M   'P 1'
#
loop_
_entity.id
_entity.type
_entity.pdbx_description
1 polymer ?
#
loop_
_entity_poly.entity_id
_entity_poly.type
_entity_poly.pdbx_seq_one_letter_code
_entity_poly.pdbx_strand_id
1 'polypeptide(L)'
;MNTLKQDKKDCARLVSRGNKIRSDFENLVATRGVSREAAERENEFAAAYQSWYSETCRCIGRIQPDRLKEFEALYLDDSKRKRIDRATYTIRDWFLDGRKPVNHSAAERKREFSSVVLEKIGLQCRICESVALWFKSSLLRIDAGIIDSSNGIDVAFEQDYIRFMTSVAGIFIASKELLFDGPETARVREVLLESLEKKGILIDA
;
A
#
# COMPACT_ATOMS: atom_id res chain seq x y z
N MET A 1 -4.48 4.03 20.82
CA MET A 1 -3.16 4.66 20.50
C MET A 1 -2.06 3.69 20.00
N ASN A 2 -2.16 2.37 20.21
CA ASN A 2 -1.09 1.40 19.85
C ASN A 2 -1.07 1.01 18.35
N THR A 3 -2.24 1.03 17.69
CA THR A 3 -2.44 0.64 16.28
C THR A 3 -1.86 1.63 15.26
N LEU A 4 -2.07 2.94 15.42
CA LEU A 4 -1.56 3.95 14.46
C LEU A 4 -0.03 4.06 14.43
N LYS A 5 0.62 3.94 15.60
CA LYS A 5 2.09 3.89 15.70
C LYS A 5 2.64 2.65 14.99
N GLN A 6 1.94 1.53 15.13
CA GLN A 6 2.27 0.28 14.47
C GLN A 6 2.06 0.39 12.95
N ASP A 7 0.95 0.95 12.48
CA ASP A 7 0.68 1.18 11.05
C ASP A 7 1.72 2.11 10.41
N LYS A 8 2.18 3.15 11.12
CA LYS A 8 3.28 4.02 10.66
C LYS A 8 4.58 3.24 10.48
N LYS A 9 4.91 2.39 11.45
CA LYS A 9 6.10 1.51 11.40
C LYS A 9 5.98 0.50 10.26
N ASP A 10 4.79 -0.05 10.04
CA ASP A 10 4.51 -1.00 8.98
C ASP A 10 4.60 -0.36 7.59
N CYS A 11 4.09 0.86 7.40
CA CYS A 11 4.27 1.62 6.17
C CYS A 11 5.76 1.82 5.85
N ALA A 12 6.55 2.29 6.81
CA ALA A 12 7.98 2.51 6.62
C ALA A 12 8.72 1.20 6.30
N ARG A 13 8.36 0.10 6.98
CA ARG A 13 8.90 -1.23 6.73
C ARG A 13 8.56 -1.74 5.33
N LEU A 14 7.33 -1.55 4.86
CA LEU A 14 6.88 -1.98 3.53
C LEU A 14 7.55 -1.19 2.41
N VAL A 15 7.79 0.12 2.61
CA VAL A 15 8.59 0.95 1.69
C VAL A 15 10.02 0.41 1.59
N SER A 16 10.68 0.20 2.72
CA SER A 16 12.06 -0.34 2.74
C SER A 16 12.15 -1.71 2.07
N ARG A 17 11.19 -2.61 2.37
CA ARG A 17 11.09 -3.92 1.72
C ARG A 17 10.84 -3.81 0.21
N GLY A 18 9.99 -2.88 -0.24
CA GLY A 18 9.74 -2.65 -1.66
C GLY A 18 11.00 -2.22 -2.40
N ASN A 19 11.77 -1.31 -1.82
CA ASN A 19 13.05 -0.87 -2.38
C ASN A 19 14.07 -2.01 -2.44
N LYS A 20 14.11 -2.89 -1.42
CA LYS A 20 14.90 -4.12 -1.47
C LYS A 20 14.43 -5.07 -2.59
N ILE A 21 13.13 -5.31 -2.70
CA ILE A 21 12.55 -6.17 -3.77
C ILE A 21 12.92 -5.64 -5.16
N ARG A 22 12.84 -4.33 -5.37
CA ARG A 22 13.26 -3.71 -6.62
C ARG A 22 14.75 -3.97 -6.90
N SER A 23 15.62 -3.72 -5.93
CA SER A 23 17.06 -3.98 -6.07
C SER A 23 17.37 -5.46 -6.31
N ASP A 24 16.68 -6.36 -5.61
CA ASP A 24 16.84 -7.80 -5.77
C ASP A 24 16.45 -8.23 -7.20
N PHE A 25 15.38 -7.64 -7.76
CA PHE A 25 14.98 -7.87 -9.14
C PHE A 25 15.98 -7.32 -10.16
N GLU A 26 16.49 -6.11 -9.95
CA GLU A 26 17.55 -5.51 -10.79
C GLU A 26 18.77 -6.42 -10.84
N ASN A 27 19.21 -6.93 -9.69
CA ASN A 27 20.34 -7.87 -9.58
C ASN A 27 20.05 -9.21 -10.25
N LEU A 28 18.82 -9.74 -10.11
CA LEU A 28 18.39 -10.99 -10.74
C LEU A 28 18.43 -10.88 -12.26
N VAL A 29 17.97 -9.75 -12.81
CA VAL A 29 17.96 -9.50 -14.27
C VAL A 29 19.37 -9.24 -14.80
N ALA A 30 20.23 -8.59 -14.02
CA ALA A 30 21.63 -8.35 -14.38
C ALA A 30 22.47 -9.63 -14.37
N THR A 31 22.19 -10.55 -13.44
CA THR A 31 22.94 -11.80 -13.31
C THR A 31 22.46 -12.83 -14.33
N ARG A 32 23.18 -12.93 -15.44
CA ARG A 32 22.88 -13.91 -16.50
C ARG A 32 23.37 -15.30 -16.10
N GLY A 33 22.48 -16.29 -16.06
CA GLY A 33 22.88 -17.68 -15.87
C GLY A 33 21.72 -18.66 -16.00
N VAL A 34 21.95 -19.77 -16.71
CA VAL A 34 21.09 -20.96 -16.69
C VAL A 34 21.74 -21.96 -15.75
N SER A 35 21.74 -21.65 -14.45
CA SER A 35 22.25 -22.54 -13.40
C SER A 35 21.16 -22.84 -12.38
N ARG A 36 21.32 -23.96 -11.66
CA ARG A 36 20.44 -24.31 -10.54
C ARG A 36 20.33 -23.19 -9.51
N GLU A 37 21.45 -22.53 -9.22
CA GLU A 37 21.53 -21.39 -8.31
C GLU A 37 20.76 -20.15 -8.82
N ALA A 38 20.63 -19.99 -10.14
CA ALA A 38 19.81 -18.92 -10.72
C ALA A 38 18.31 -19.21 -10.54
N ALA A 39 17.89 -20.47 -10.70
CA ALA A 39 16.52 -20.89 -10.47
C ALA A 39 16.13 -20.79 -8.98
N GLU A 40 17.05 -21.13 -8.06
CA GLU A 40 16.84 -20.99 -6.62
C GLU A 40 16.67 -19.51 -6.23
N ARG A 41 17.54 -18.61 -6.70
CA ARG A 41 17.43 -17.17 -6.48
C ARG A 41 16.13 -16.57 -7.01
N GLU A 42 15.67 -17.04 -8.17
CA GLU A 42 14.38 -16.62 -8.71
C GLU A 42 13.21 -17.06 -7.82
N ASN A 43 13.24 -18.29 -7.31
CA ASN A 43 12.19 -18.78 -6.42
C ASN A 43 12.18 -18.00 -5.09
N GLU A 44 13.35 -17.70 -4.53
CA GLU A 44 13.49 -16.85 -3.35
C GLU A 44 12.93 -15.44 -3.60
N PHE A 45 13.27 -14.84 -4.74
CA PHE A 45 12.72 -13.56 -5.15
C PHE A 45 11.19 -13.61 -5.27
N ALA A 46 10.65 -14.64 -5.94
CA ALA A 46 9.22 -14.80 -6.11
C ALA A 46 8.48 -14.91 -4.77
N ALA A 47 9.01 -15.69 -3.82
CA ALA A 47 8.45 -15.79 -2.48
C ALA A 47 8.48 -14.45 -1.74
N ALA A 48 9.62 -13.76 -1.78
CA ALA A 48 9.79 -12.45 -1.14
C ALA A 48 8.85 -11.39 -1.73
N TYR A 49 8.74 -11.34 -3.06
CA TYR A 49 7.84 -10.44 -3.76
C TYR A 49 6.39 -10.72 -3.40
N GLN A 50 5.93 -11.98 -3.44
CA GLN A 50 4.52 -12.32 -3.16
C GLN A 50 4.13 -12.01 -1.70
N SER A 51 5.05 -12.23 -0.75
CA SER A 51 4.88 -11.82 0.64
C SER A 51 4.72 -10.30 0.75
N TRP A 52 5.63 -9.54 0.15
CA TRP A 52 5.58 -8.07 0.16
C TRP A 52 4.32 -7.53 -0.53
N TYR A 53 3.99 -8.05 -1.72
CA TYR A 53 2.83 -7.62 -2.51
C TYR A 53 1.53 -7.80 -1.73
N SER A 54 1.30 -8.98 -1.15
CA SER A 54 0.07 -9.28 -0.42
C SER A 54 -0.10 -8.41 0.82
N GLU A 55 1.00 -8.19 1.55
CA GLU A 55 1.01 -7.34 2.74
C GLU A 55 0.80 -5.86 2.38
N THR A 56 1.41 -5.40 1.29
CA THR A 56 1.26 -4.04 0.78
C THR A 56 -0.15 -3.78 0.29
N CYS A 57 -0.80 -4.74 -0.39
CA CYS A 57 -2.20 -4.63 -0.78
C CYS A 57 -3.12 -4.42 0.42
N ARG A 58 -2.91 -5.17 1.52
CA ARG A 58 -3.68 -4.98 2.77
C ARG A 58 -3.40 -3.61 3.39
N CYS A 59 -2.16 -3.16 3.36
CA CYS A 59 -1.78 -1.85 3.89
C CYS A 59 -2.43 -0.70 3.10
N ILE A 60 -2.26 -0.68 1.78
CA ILE A 60 -2.84 0.32 0.88
C ILE A 60 -4.36 0.25 0.92
N GLY A 61 -4.95 -0.95 0.88
CA GLY A 61 -6.40 -1.12 0.93
C GLY A 61 -7.04 -0.58 2.21
N ARG A 62 -6.31 -0.63 3.34
CA ARG A 62 -6.71 0.10 4.54
C ARG A 62 -6.52 1.60 4.33
N ILE A 63 -5.28 2.05 4.13
CA ILE A 63 -4.89 3.47 4.27
C ILE A 63 -5.42 4.38 3.15
N GLN A 64 -5.45 3.89 1.91
CA GLN A 64 -5.83 4.65 0.74
C GLN A 64 -6.41 3.72 -0.34
N PRO A 65 -7.64 3.22 -0.16
CA PRO A 65 -8.24 2.18 -1.01
C PRO A 65 -8.31 2.56 -2.50
N ASP A 66 -8.43 3.85 -2.82
CA ASP A 66 -8.42 4.35 -4.20
C ASP A 66 -7.11 4.03 -4.94
N ARG A 67 -5.99 3.96 -4.23
CA ARG A 67 -4.67 3.63 -4.80
C ARG A 67 -4.45 2.11 -4.94
N LEU A 68 -5.28 1.28 -4.30
CA LEU A 68 -5.13 -0.17 -4.36
C LEU A 68 -5.31 -0.68 -5.80
N LYS A 69 -6.32 -0.20 -6.51
CA LYS A 69 -6.59 -0.61 -7.90
C LYS A 69 -5.42 -0.30 -8.84
N GLU A 70 -4.80 0.87 -8.66
CA GLU A 70 -3.61 1.26 -9.42
C GLU A 70 -2.43 0.32 -9.12
N PHE A 71 -2.23 -0.03 -7.84
CA PHE A 71 -1.18 -0.95 -7.41
C PHE A 71 -1.35 -2.37 -7.96
N GLU A 72 -2.58 -2.90 -7.91
CA GLU A 72 -2.92 -4.25 -8.40
C GLU A 72 -2.84 -4.36 -9.92
N ALA A 73 -3.23 -3.31 -10.65
CA ALA A 73 -3.18 -3.27 -12.12
C ALA A 73 -1.75 -3.40 -12.68
N LEU A 74 -0.72 -3.10 -11.89
CA LEU A 74 0.68 -3.31 -12.27
C LEU A 74 1.09 -4.78 -12.19
N TYR A 75 0.43 -5.56 -11.35
CA TYR A 75 0.67 -6.99 -11.18
C TYR A 75 -0.22 -7.84 -12.09
N LEU A 76 -1.52 -7.56 -12.09
CA LEU A 76 -2.53 -8.35 -12.76
C LEU A 76 -2.53 -8.12 -14.27
N ASP A 77 -2.81 -9.20 -15.00
CA ASP A 77 -3.03 -9.14 -16.43
C ASP A 77 -4.48 -8.78 -16.79
N ASP A 78 -4.65 -8.14 -17.95
CA ASP A 78 -5.97 -7.93 -18.52
C ASP A 78 -6.50 -9.26 -19.08
N SER A 79 -7.53 -9.81 -18.43
CA SER A 79 -8.21 -11.05 -18.84
C SER A 79 -8.76 -11.04 -20.29
N LYS A 80 -8.96 -9.86 -20.90
CA LYS A 80 -9.49 -9.71 -22.26
C LYS A 80 -8.41 -9.53 -23.32
N ARG A 81 -7.13 -9.53 -22.95
CA ARG A 81 -6.03 -9.32 -23.91
C ARG A 81 -5.94 -10.47 -24.90
N LYS A 82 -5.79 -10.13 -26.19
CA LYS A 82 -5.67 -11.10 -27.28
C LYS A 82 -4.24 -11.61 -27.50
N ARG A 83 -3.24 -10.87 -27.02
CA ARG A 83 -1.81 -11.16 -27.20
C ARG A 83 -1.02 -10.64 -26.00
N ILE A 84 0.11 -11.28 -25.74
CA ILE A 84 1.14 -10.81 -24.82
C ILE A 84 2.26 -10.18 -25.66
N ASP A 85 2.41 -8.87 -25.56
CA ASP A 85 3.55 -8.09 -26.06
C ASP A 85 4.13 -7.20 -24.96
N ARG A 86 5.23 -6.50 -25.28
CA ARG A 86 5.97 -5.65 -24.34
C ARG A 86 5.09 -4.66 -23.56
N ALA A 87 4.06 -4.09 -24.19
CA ALA A 87 3.19 -3.11 -23.55
C ALA A 87 2.19 -3.76 -22.57
N THR A 88 1.73 -4.96 -22.92
CA THR A 88 0.75 -5.74 -22.12
C THR A 88 1.39 -6.71 -21.12
N TYR A 89 2.73 -6.78 -21.08
CA TYR A 89 3.47 -7.72 -20.23
C TYR A 89 3.46 -7.27 -18.78
N THR A 90 3.01 -8.13 -17.87
CA THR A 90 2.79 -7.82 -16.46
C THR A 90 3.78 -8.51 -15.54
N ILE A 91 3.80 -8.12 -14.26
CA ILE A 91 4.62 -8.79 -13.25
C ILE A 91 4.15 -10.26 -13.08
N ARG A 92 2.84 -10.51 -13.15
CA ARG A 92 2.29 -11.87 -13.10
C ARG A 92 2.77 -12.72 -14.28
N ASP A 93 2.82 -12.17 -15.49
CA ASP A 93 3.33 -12.89 -16.66
C ASP A 93 4.77 -13.35 -16.46
N TRP A 94 5.61 -12.49 -15.88
CA TRP A 94 7.00 -12.83 -15.57
C TRP A 94 7.12 -14.03 -14.64
N PHE A 95 6.28 -14.11 -13.61
CA PHE A 95 6.23 -15.29 -12.72
C PHE A 95 5.68 -16.54 -13.43
N LEU A 96 4.67 -16.39 -14.29
CA LEU A 96 4.09 -17.52 -15.01
C LEU A 96 5.04 -18.09 -16.07
N ASP A 97 5.76 -17.23 -16.80
CA ASP A 97 6.75 -17.65 -17.79
C ASP A 97 7.99 -18.30 -17.13
N GLY A 98 8.26 -18.02 -15.84
CA GLY A 98 9.25 -18.75 -15.04
C GLY A 98 8.84 -20.17 -14.61
N ARG A 99 7.53 -20.46 -14.54
CA ARG A 99 6.99 -21.77 -14.10
C ARG A 99 6.72 -22.75 -15.23
N LYS A 100 6.69 -22.30 -16.49
CA LYS A 100 6.40 -23.16 -17.64
C LYS A 100 7.59 -24.08 -17.94
N PRO A 101 7.37 -25.38 -18.22
CA PRO A 101 8.44 -26.26 -18.67
C PRO A 101 9.07 -25.68 -19.94
N VAL A 102 10.40 -25.78 -20.04
CA VAL A 102 11.30 -25.09 -20.98
C VAL A 102 10.69 -24.90 -22.37
N ASN A 103 9.95 -23.81 -22.52
CA ASN A 103 9.51 -23.31 -23.81
C ASN A 103 10.45 -22.15 -24.13
N HIS A 104 11.29 -22.31 -25.14
CA HIS A 104 12.29 -21.32 -25.54
C HIS A 104 11.68 -19.91 -25.68
N SER A 105 10.43 -19.83 -26.18
CA SER A 105 9.70 -18.57 -26.33
C SER A 105 9.35 -17.88 -24.99
N ALA A 106 9.08 -18.63 -23.92
CA ALA A 106 8.76 -18.07 -22.61
C ALA A 106 10.00 -17.52 -21.92
N ALA A 107 11.11 -18.27 -21.97
CA ALA A 107 12.39 -17.82 -21.44
C ALA A 107 12.91 -16.57 -22.17
N GLU A 108 12.70 -16.48 -23.49
CA GLU A 108 13.06 -15.31 -24.29
C GLU A 108 12.24 -14.08 -23.95
N ARG A 109 10.89 -14.17 -23.96
CA ARG A 109 10.01 -13.06 -23.57
C ARG A 109 10.32 -12.55 -22.17
N LYS A 110 10.55 -13.47 -21.23
CA LYS A 110 10.87 -13.11 -19.85
C LYS A 110 12.14 -12.28 -19.78
N ARG A 111 13.21 -12.66 -20.50
CA ARG A 111 14.45 -11.89 -20.57
C ARG A 111 14.22 -10.52 -21.22
N GLU A 112 13.58 -10.50 -22.38
CA GLU A 112 13.35 -9.27 -23.16
C GLU A 112 12.51 -8.26 -22.38
N PHE A 113 11.45 -8.71 -21.72
CA PHE A 113 10.48 -7.85 -21.05
C PHE A 113 10.76 -7.64 -19.56
N SER A 114 11.88 -8.14 -19.03
CA SER A 114 12.28 -7.92 -17.64
C SER A 114 12.45 -6.44 -17.30
N SER A 115 12.88 -5.60 -18.25
CA SER A 115 12.93 -4.13 -18.06
C SER A 115 11.56 -3.50 -17.78
N VAL A 116 10.52 -3.96 -18.47
CA VAL A 116 9.13 -3.50 -18.26
C VAL A 116 8.62 -3.94 -16.89
N VAL A 117 8.95 -5.16 -16.47
CA VAL A 117 8.58 -5.67 -15.14
C VAL A 117 9.26 -4.85 -14.05
N LEU A 118 10.54 -4.50 -14.23
CA LEU A 118 11.27 -3.65 -13.31
C LEU A 118 10.60 -2.28 -13.16
N GLU A 119 10.21 -1.64 -14.26
CA GLU A 119 9.48 -0.37 -14.24
C GLU A 119 8.16 -0.48 -13.47
N LYS A 120 7.40 -1.58 -13.67
CA LYS A 120 6.13 -1.83 -12.95
C LYS A 120 6.35 -2.07 -11.46
N ILE A 121 7.38 -2.82 -11.05
CA ILE A 121 7.77 -2.96 -9.63
C ILE A 121 8.15 -1.59 -9.06
N GLY A 122 8.91 -0.78 -9.81
CA GLY A 122 9.26 0.58 -9.40
C GLY A 122 8.05 1.50 -9.25
N LEU A 123 7.02 1.36 -10.08
CA LEU A 123 5.74 2.05 -9.90
C LEU A 123 5.00 1.58 -8.64
N GLN A 124 4.94 0.28 -8.37
CA GLN A 124 4.38 -0.25 -7.13
C GLN A 124 5.08 0.31 -5.88
N CYS A 125 6.42 0.42 -5.91
CA CYS A 125 7.20 1.03 -4.83
C CYS A 125 6.83 2.50 -4.62
N ARG A 126 6.72 3.29 -5.70
CA ARG A 126 6.32 4.71 -5.63
C ARG A 126 4.91 4.91 -5.09
N ILE A 127 3.96 4.03 -5.43
CA ILE A 127 2.61 4.07 -4.87
C ILE A 127 2.68 3.81 -3.35
N CYS A 128 3.40 2.76 -2.93
CA CYS A 128 3.60 2.45 -1.51
C CYS A 128 4.24 3.62 -0.75
N GLU A 129 5.25 4.27 -1.33
CA GLU A 129 5.89 5.47 -0.75
C GLU A 129 4.93 6.65 -0.64
N SER A 130 4.14 6.91 -1.69
CA SER A 130 3.12 7.97 -1.68
C SER A 130 2.09 7.75 -0.57
N VAL A 131 1.62 6.52 -0.39
CA VAL A 131 0.66 6.16 0.67
C VAL A 131 1.29 6.35 2.06
N ALA A 132 2.53 5.92 2.24
CA ALA A 132 3.26 6.09 3.51
C ALA A 132 3.51 7.57 3.86
N LEU A 133 3.86 8.39 2.87
CA LEU A 133 4.05 9.84 3.04
C LEU A 133 2.74 10.54 3.39
N TRP A 134 1.66 10.20 2.69
CA TRP A 134 0.33 10.70 2.99
C TRP A 134 -0.09 10.35 4.42
N PHE A 135 0.09 9.08 4.82
CA PHE A 135 -0.25 8.63 6.18
C PHE A 135 0.56 9.38 7.24
N LYS A 136 1.87 9.55 7.03
CA LYS A 136 2.74 10.32 7.92
C LYS A 136 2.32 11.78 8.02
N SER A 137 2.01 12.43 6.90
CA SER A 137 1.60 13.84 6.86
C SER A 137 0.25 14.05 7.55
N SER A 138 -0.72 13.18 7.31
CA SER A 138 -2.02 13.25 7.94
C SER A 138 -1.94 13.03 9.45
N LEU A 139 -1.11 12.09 9.92
CA LEU A 139 -0.88 11.90 11.36
C LEU A 139 -0.26 13.15 12.01
N LEU A 140 0.72 13.78 11.37
CA LEU A 140 1.33 15.01 11.89
C LEU A 140 0.33 16.17 12.01
N ARG A 141 -0.57 16.32 11.03
CA ARG A 141 -1.64 17.32 11.09
C ARG A 141 -2.60 17.07 12.24
N ILE A 142 -2.94 15.81 12.49
CA ILE A 142 -3.80 15.43 13.63
C ILE A 142 -3.10 15.72 14.96
N ASP A 143 -1.84 15.30 15.11
CA ASP A 143 -1.07 15.56 16.32
C ASP A 143 -0.96 17.07 16.61
N ALA A 144 -0.72 17.89 15.57
CA ALA A 144 -0.64 19.34 15.70
C ALA A 144 -1.97 19.99 16.11
N GLY A 145 -3.08 19.60 15.50
CA GLY A 145 -4.38 20.17 15.84
C GLY A 145 -4.91 19.74 17.21
N ILE A 146 -4.52 18.56 17.72
CA ILE A 146 -4.79 18.19 19.12
C ILE A 146 -4.10 19.18 20.07
N ILE A 147 -2.82 19.49 19.83
CA ILE A 147 -2.04 20.42 20.68
C ILE A 147 -2.63 21.84 20.65
N ASP A 148 -3.05 22.30 19.47
CA ASP A 148 -3.62 23.66 19.29
C ASP A 148 -5.05 23.79 19.82
N SER A 149 -5.79 22.67 19.92
CA SER A 149 -7.18 22.64 20.41
C SER A 149 -7.37 22.97 21.89
N SER A 150 -6.28 23.22 22.64
CA SER A 150 -6.32 23.73 24.02
C SER A 150 -7.12 25.06 24.16
N ASN A 151 -7.36 25.78 23.06
CA ASN A 151 -8.16 27.02 23.01
C ASN A 151 -9.45 26.95 22.16
N GLY A 152 -9.82 25.77 21.63
CA GLY A 152 -10.99 25.57 20.75
C GLY A 152 -10.65 24.76 19.50
N ILE A 153 -11.66 24.13 18.88
CA ILE A 153 -11.46 23.25 17.71
C ILE A 153 -11.68 24.07 16.43
N ASP A 154 -10.63 24.25 15.64
CA ASP A 154 -10.75 24.87 14.31
C ASP A 154 -11.44 23.91 13.33
N VAL A 155 -12.36 24.44 12.52
CA VAL A 155 -13.12 23.73 11.48
C VAL A 155 -12.18 23.04 10.47
N ALA A 156 -10.99 23.62 10.22
CA ALA A 156 -9.99 23.02 9.33
C ALA A 156 -9.44 21.69 9.89
N PHE A 157 -9.17 21.64 11.20
CA PHE A 157 -8.72 20.41 11.87
C PHE A 157 -9.80 19.33 11.83
N GLU A 158 -11.05 19.71 12.10
CA GLU A 158 -12.17 18.78 12.05
C GLU A 158 -12.32 18.14 10.66
N GLN A 159 -12.23 18.94 9.59
CA GLN A 159 -12.30 18.42 8.23
C GLN A 159 -11.13 17.50 7.87
N ASP A 160 -9.91 17.84 8.30
CA ASP A 160 -8.72 17.02 8.08
C ASP A 160 -8.77 15.70 8.87
N TYR A 161 -9.27 15.74 10.10
CA TYR A 161 -9.50 14.56 10.94
C TYR A 161 -10.54 13.63 10.32
N ILE A 162 -11.70 14.17 9.92
CA ILE A 162 -12.75 13.40 9.24
C ILE A 162 -12.21 12.78 7.94
N ARG A 163 -11.47 13.54 7.13
CA ARG A 163 -10.84 13.02 5.90
C ARG A 163 -9.87 11.90 6.18
N PHE A 164 -9.01 12.04 7.19
CA PHE A 164 -8.09 10.97 7.59
C PHE A 164 -8.82 9.73 8.06
N MET A 165 -9.79 9.87 8.97
CA MET A 165 -10.57 8.76 9.49
C MET A 165 -11.39 8.05 8.40
N THR A 166 -11.91 8.80 7.42
CA THR A 166 -12.69 8.25 6.29
C THR A 166 -11.82 7.53 5.26
N SER A 167 -10.52 7.88 5.17
CA SER A 167 -9.60 7.30 4.17
C SER A 167 -8.76 6.14 4.70
N VAL A 168 -8.42 6.12 6.00
CA VAL A 168 -7.53 5.11 6.61
C VAL A 168 -8.12 3.70 6.70
N ALA A 169 -9.41 3.55 6.42
CA ALA A 169 -10.11 2.35 5.93
C ALA A 169 -11.60 2.66 6.04
N GLY A 170 -12.45 1.88 5.36
CA GLY A 170 -13.89 1.79 5.67
C GLY A 170 -14.18 1.23 7.07
N ILE A 171 -13.49 1.73 8.10
CA ILE A 171 -13.76 1.55 9.51
C ILE A 171 -14.97 2.42 9.81
N PHE A 172 -16.13 1.80 9.64
CA PHE A 172 -17.14 1.74 10.69
C PHE A 172 -16.46 2.02 12.05
N ILE A 173 -16.81 3.13 12.71
CA ILE A 173 -16.44 3.35 14.12
C ILE A 173 -17.07 2.19 14.89
N ALA A 174 -16.32 1.12 15.09
CA ALA A 174 -16.80 -0.13 15.68
C ALA A 174 -16.76 -0.12 17.21
N SER A 175 -16.33 0.99 17.82
CA SER A 175 -16.50 1.23 19.25
C SER A 175 -16.24 2.71 19.54
N LYS A 176 -17.21 3.30 20.22
CA LYS A 176 -17.25 4.65 20.78
C LYS A 176 -16.14 4.94 21.80
N GLU A 177 -15.45 3.89 22.26
CA GLU A 177 -14.42 3.94 23.31
C GLU A 177 -13.00 4.06 22.73
N LEU A 178 -12.78 3.64 21.49
CA LEU A 178 -11.43 3.56 20.90
C LEU A 178 -10.90 4.87 20.32
N LEU A 179 -11.77 5.86 20.11
CA LEU A 179 -11.39 7.15 19.56
C LEU A 179 -10.71 8.07 20.60
N PHE A 180 -11.01 7.92 21.90
CA PHE A 180 -10.83 9.00 22.88
C PHE A 180 -10.61 8.49 24.31
N ASP A 181 -9.48 7.84 24.57
CA ASP A 181 -9.11 7.43 25.94
C ASP A 181 -8.20 8.50 26.57
N GLY A 182 -8.82 9.45 27.27
CA GLY A 182 -8.16 10.56 27.97
C GLY A 182 -9.13 11.70 28.37
N PRO A 183 -8.89 12.41 29.49
CA PRO A 183 -9.78 13.47 29.99
C PRO A 183 -9.84 14.71 29.06
N GLU A 184 -8.77 15.00 28.31
CA GLU A 184 -8.75 16.11 27.34
C GLU A 184 -9.58 15.80 26.08
N THR A 185 -9.72 14.51 25.74
CA THR A 185 -10.47 14.05 24.57
C THR A 185 -11.99 14.03 24.76
N ALA A 186 -12.50 14.19 25.99
CA ALA A 186 -13.95 14.20 26.25
C ALA A 186 -14.66 15.43 25.66
N ARG A 187 -13.97 16.59 25.63
CA ARG A 187 -14.53 17.84 25.08
C ARG A 187 -14.46 17.88 23.56
N VAL A 188 -13.38 17.34 22.99
CA VAL A 188 -13.25 17.13 21.54
C VAL A 188 -14.28 16.10 21.05
N ARG A 189 -14.56 15.08 21.86
CA ARG A 189 -15.59 14.07 21.60
C ARG A 189 -16.98 14.67 21.44
N GLU A 190 -17.44 15.53 22.36
CA GLU A 190 -18.79 16.12 22.24
C GLU A 190 -18.94 16.98 20.98
N VAL A 191 -17.95 17.84 20.71
CA VAL A 191 -17.98 18.72 19.54
C VAL A 191 -17.94 17.94 18.22
N LEU A 192 -17.11 16.89 18.14
CA LEU A 192 -16.98 16.08 16.93
C LEU A 192 -18.22 15.20 16.71
N LEU A 193 -18.81 14.64 17.79
CA LEU A 193 -20.05 13.87 17.72
C LEU A 193 -21.22 14.75 17.24
N GLU A 194 -21.37 15.95 17.79
CA GLU A 194 -22.43 16.88 17.36
C GLU A 194 -22.32 17.27 15.87
N SER A 195 -21.11 17.43 15.36
CA SER A 195 -20.88 17.78 13.95
C SER A 195 -21.09 16.62 12.99
N LEU A 196 -20.75 15.39 13.41
CA LEU A 196 -20.99 14.17 12.65
C LEU A 196 -22.49 13.84 12.59
N GLU A 197 -23.23 14.03 13.70
CA GLU A 197 -24.69 13.91 13.73
C GLU A 197 -25.38 14.94 12.83
N LYS A 198 -24.95 16.21 12.87
CA LYS A 198 -25.46 17.27 11.97
C LYS A 198 -25.23 16.95 10.48
N LYS A 199 -24.25 16.11 10.16
CA LYS A 199 -23.91 15.69 8.78
C LYS A 199 -24.53 14.34 8.39
N GLY A 200 -25.35 13.73 9.25
CA GLY A 200 -26.05 12.48 8.96
C GLY A 200 -25.16 11.24 8.95
N ILE A 201 -23.98 11.30 9.57
CA ILE A 201 -23.06 10.16 9.70
C ILE A 201 -23.47 9.39 10.94
N LEU A 202 -24.03 8.19 10.76
CA LEU A 202 -24.42 7.30 11.85
C LEU A 202 -23.17 6.75 12.54
N ILE A 203 -23.04 7.03 13.83
CA ILE A 203 -22.02 6.48 14.71
C ILE A 203 -22.71 5.42 15.55
N ASP A 204 -22.38 4.15 15.34
CA ASP A 204 -22.95 3.07 16.13
C ASP A 204 -22.44 3.16 17.57
N ALA A 205 -23.33 2.87 18.52
CA ALA A 205 -23.15 3.19 19.94
C ALA A 205 -22.06 2.35 20.62
#